data_AF-A0AAJ1UMX1-F1
#
_entry.id   AF-A0AAJ1UMX1-F1
#
_cell.length_a   1.000
_cell.length_b   1.000
_cell.length_c   1.000
_cell.angle_alpha   90.00
_cell.angle_beta   90.00
_cell.angle_gamma   90.00
#
_symmetry.space_group_name_H-M   'P 1'
#
loop_
_entity.id
_entity.type
_entity.pdbx_description
1 polymer ?
#
loop_
_entity_poly.entity_id
_entity_poly.type
_entity_poly.pdbx_seq_one_letter_code
_entity_poly.pdbx_strand_id
1 'polypeptide(L)'
;MPEVFSLGGYTVYFSALDIEHGVHVHVRQGHNLDLARFIITADGRALLSHNHGRLTKKTICQLQFVIEQNTDEILRLWINLFGDDIHFDR
;
A
#
# COMPACT_ATOMS: atom_id res chain seq x y z
N MET A 1 1.41 5.21 11.81
CA MET A 1 0.85 4.64 10.57
C MET A 1 -0.14 5.62 9.98
N PRO A 2 0.29 6.50 9.08
CA PRO A 2 -0.62 7.36 8.32
C PRO A 2 -1.58 6.50 7.52
N GLU A 3 -2.88 6.75 7.66
CA GLU A 3 -3.91 6.11 6.84
C GLU A 3 -3.92 6.76 5.46
N VAL A 4 -4.02 5.94 4.42
CA VAL A 4 -4.14 6.39 3.02
C VAL A 4 -5.62 6.43 2.64
N PHE A 5 -6.31 5.29 2.77
CA PHE A 5 -7.75 5.18 2.55
C PHE A 5 -8.32 3.91 3.19
N SER A 6 -9.64 3.82 3.26
CA SER A 6 -10.36 2.64 3.74
C SER A 6 -11.40 2.16 2.72
N LEU A 7 -11.52 0.84 2.55
CA LEU A 7 -12.44 0.18 1.62
C LEU A 7 -12.93 -1.16 2.20
N GLY A 8 -14.25 -1.35 2.28
CA GLY A 8 -14.83 -2.66 2.60
C GLY A 8 -14.38 -3.24 3.95
N GLY A 9 -14.10 -2.38 4.93
CA GLY A 9 -13.58 -2.75 6.25
C GLY A 9 -12.06 -2.96 6.31
N TYR A 10 -11.35 -2.86 5.18
CA TYR A 10 -9.90 -2.81 5.12
C TYR A 10 -9.41 -1.37 5.14
N THR A 11 -8.30 -1.13 5.80
CA THR A 11 -7.60 0.15 5.77
C THR A 11 -6.23 -0.05 5.15
N VAL A 12 -5.90 0.82 4.19
CA VAL A 12 -4.59 0.92 3.57
C VAL A 12 -3.79 2.01 4.26
N TYR A 13 -2.54 1.74 4.63
CA TYR A 13 -1.71 2.65 5.42
C TYR A 13 -0.23 2.58 5.03
N PHE A 14 0.51 3.63 5.38
CA PHE A 14 1.97 3.68 5.26
C PHE A 14 2.69 3.29 6.55
N SER A 15 3.89 2.73 6.39
CA SER A 15 4.85 2.51 7.46
C SER A 15 6.10 3.37 7.22
N ALA A 16 6.58 4.05 8.25
CA ALA A 16 7.84 4.79 8.18
C ALA A 16 9.08 3.88 8.11
N LEU A 17 8.89 2.56 8.28
CA LEU A 17 9.97 1.58 8.16
C LEU A 17 10.32 1.26 6.70
N ASP A 18 9.46 1.62 5.74
CA ASP A 18 9.64 1.28 4.33
C ASP A 18 10.29 2.41 3.52
N ILE A 19 10.66 3.54 4.15
CA ILE A 19 11.15 4.74 3.45
C ILE A 19 12.35 4.40 2.55
N GLU A 20 13.27 3.55 3.03
CA GLU A 20 14.46 3.10 2.29
C GLU A 20 14.17 2.01 1.24
N HIS A 21 12.95 1.49 1.20
CA HIS A 21 12.49 0.40 0.32
C HIS A 21 11.45 0.88 -0.70
N GLY A 22 11.28 2.20 -0.84
CA GLY A 22 10.32 2.80 -1.75
C GLY A 22 8.87 2.79 -1.24
N VAL A 23 7.91 2.96 -2.16
CA VAL A 23 6.51 3.20 -1.77
C VAL A 23 5.79 1.88 -1.53
N HIS A 24 5.68 1.50 -0.26
CA HIS A 24 4.91 0.32 0.16
C HIS A 24 3.62 0.74 0.86
N VAL A 25 2.55 0.01 0.58
CA VAL A 25 1.27 0.15 1.29
C VAL A 25 0.89 -1.14 1.98
N HIS A 26 0.48 -1.03 3.23
CA HIS A 26 0.04 -2.15 4.04
C HIS A 26 -1.48 -2.14 4.19
N VAL A 27 -2.03 -3.32 4.47
CA VAL A 27 -3.46 -3.53 4.67
C VAL A 27 -3.71 -4.02 6.09
N ARG A 28 -4.67 -3.42 6.78
CA ARG A 28 -5.21 -3.89 8.07
C ARG A 28 -6.73 -4.09 8.00
N GLN A 29 -7.28 -4.83 8.95
CA GLN A 29 -8.73 -4.95 9.17
C GLN A 29 -9.01 -4.89 10.67
N GLY A 30 -9.72 -3.86 11.12
CA GLY A 30 -9.91 -3.59 12.55
C GLY A 30 -8.58 -3.45 13.29
N HIS A 31 -8.35 -4.31 14.27
CA HIS A 31 -7.11 -4.38 15.07
C HIS A 31 -6.02 -5.27 14.46
N ASN A 32 -6.33 -6.04 13.41
CA ASN A 32 -5.35 -6.93 12.78
C ASN A 32 -4.52 -6.14 11.76
N LEU A 33 -3.24 -5.94 12.09
CA LEU A 33 -2.28 -5.19 11.28
C LEU A 33 -1.54 -6.11 10.30
N ASP A 34 -0.92 -5.51 9.27
CA ASP A 34 -0.03 -6.18 8.31
C ASP A 34 -0.62 -7.46 7.67
N LEU A 35 -1.90 -7.42 7.29
CA LEU A 35 -2.58 -8.54 6.63
C LEU A 35 -2.04 -8.80 5.21
N ALA A 36 -1.68 -7.74 4.49
CA ALA A 36 -1.02 -7.82 3.20
C ALA A 36 -0.20 -6.55 2.99
N ARG A 37 0.80 -6.64 2.11
CA ARG A 37 1.58 -5.49 1.66
C ARG A 37 1.69 -5.49 0.14
N PHE A 38 1.57 -4.32 -0.43
CA PHE A 38 1.79 -4.07 -1.85
C PHE A 38 2.93 -3.09 -2.04
N ILE A 39 3.75 -3.35 -3.05
CA ILE A 39 4.78 -2.44 -3.54
C ILE A 39 4.16 -1.67 -4.70
N ILE A 40 4.26 -0.35 -4.65
CA ILE A 40 3.90 0.51 -5.79
C ILE A 40 5.12 0.61 -6.68
N THR A 41 4.96 0.28 -7.97
CA THR A 41 6.02 0.40 -8.96
C THR A 41 5.98 1.76 -9.67
N ALA A 42 7.07 2.12 -10.34
CA ALA A 42 7.18 3.40 -11.05
C ALA A 42 6.14 3.57 -12.18
N ASP A 43 5.65 2.49 -12.78
CA ASP A 43 4.57 2.49 -13.78
C ASP A 43 3.16 2.46 -13.14
N GLY A 44 3.08 2.59 -11.82
CA GLY A 44 1.86 2.74 -11.05
C GLY A 44 1.12 1.45 -10.74
N ARG A 45 1.78 0.29 -10.88
CA ARG A 45 1.22 -1.03 -10.56
C ARG A 45 1.35 -1.33 -9.07
N ALA A 46 0.48 -2.20 -8.57
CA ALA A 46 0.51 -2.66 -7.19
C ALA A 46 0.88 -4.14 -7.14
N LEU A 47 2.14 -4.44 -6.81
CA LEU A 47 2.64 -5.82 -6.72
C LEU A 47 2.49 -6.36 -5.31
N LEU A 48 1.87 -7.53 -5.15
CA LEU A 48 1.74 -8.18 -3.85
C LEU A 48 3.12 -8.64 -3.35
N SER A 49 3.57 -8.09 -2.22
CA SER A 49 4.81 -8.49 -1.55
C SER A 49 4.57 -9.67 -0.61
N HIS A 50 3.51 -9.59 0.20
CA HIS A 50 3.08 -10.70 1.07
C HIS A 50 1.58 -10.67 1.37
N ASN A 51 1.08 -11.78 1.92
CA ASN A 51 -0.30 -11.98 2.34
C ASN A 51 -0.36 -12.77 3.66
N HIS A 52 0.18 -12.21 4.74
CA HIS A 52 0.17 -12.84 6.07
C HIS A 52 -1.24 -13.11 6.61
N GLY A 53 -2.18 -12.23 6.28
CA GLY A 53 -3.59 -12.32 6.66
C GLY A 53 -4.39 -13.38 5.92
N ARG A 54 -3.76 -14.10 4.98
CA ARG A 54 -4.41 -15.14 4.15
C ARG A 54 -5.68 -14.64 3.45
N LEU A 55 -5.65 -13.39 2.99
CA LEU A 55 -6.73 -12.78 2.24
C LEU A 55 -7.00 -13.59 0.96
N THR A 56 -8.27 -13.68 0.59
CA THR A 56 -8.65 -14.43 -0.62
C THR A 56 -8.07 -13.76 -1.86
N LYS A 57 -7.82 -14.55 -2.92
CA LYS A 57 -7.38 -14.02 -4.22
C LYS A 57 -8.29 -12.90 -4.74
N LYS A 58 -9.61 -13.06 -4.57
CA LYS A 58 -10.60 -12.04 -4.96
C LYS A 58 -10.35 -10.72 -4.22
N THR A 59 -10.16 -10.78 -2.90
CA THR A 59 -9.86 -9.61 -2.07
C THR A 59 -8.55 -8.95 -2.48
N ILE A 60 -7.49 -9.74 -2.69
CA ILE A 60 -6.20 -9.22 -3.16
C ILE A 60 -6.36 -8.49 -4.50
N CYS A 61 -7.04 -9.08 -5.49
CA CYS A 61 -7.25 -8.42 -6.78
C CYS A 61 -8.06 -7.12 -6.65
N GLN A 62 -9.05 -7.08 -5.77
CA GLN A 62 -9.84 -5.86 -5.52
C GLN A 62 -8.99 -4.76 -4.87
N LEU A 63 -8.17 -5.11 -3.88
CA LEU A 63 -7.24 -4.18 -3.24
C LEU A 63 -6.22 -3.65 -4.24
N GLN A 64 -5.58 -4.53 -5.02
CA GLN A 64 -4.66 -4.13 -6.09
C GLN A 64 -5.30 -3.16 -7.06
N PHE A 65 -6.49 -3.51 -7.58
CA PHE A 65 -7.20 -2.63 -8.52
C PHE A 65 -7.44 -1.24 -7.94
N VAL A 66 -7.94 -1.14 -6.70
CA VAL A 66 -8.21 0.16 -6.08
C VAL A 66 -6.92 0.92 -5.77
N ILE A 67 -5.85 0.24 -5.34
CA ILE A 67 -4.54 0.86 -5.14
C ILE A 67 -4.03 1.46 -6.46
N GLU A 68 -4.03 0.67 -7.55
CA GLU A 68 -3.57 1.11 -8.88
C GLU A 68 -4.40 2.30 -9.42
N GLN A 69 -5.71 2.34 -9.16
CA GLN A 69 -6.56 3.47 -9.56
C GLN A 69 -6.29 4.76 -8.75
N ASN A 70 -5.63 4.66 -7.60
CA ASN A 70 -5.38 5.80 -6.71
C ASN A 70 -3.89 6.12 -6.57
N THR A 71 -3.02 5.54 -7.42
CA THR A 71 -1.57 5.67 -7.28
C THR A 71 -1.10 7.13 -7.22
N ASP A 72 -1.66 8.03 -8.03
CA ASP A 72 -1.27 9.44 -8.02
C ASP A 72 -1.46 10.10 -6.65
N GLU A 73 -2.59 9.84 -5.97
CA GLU A 73 -2.84 10.38 -4.63
C GLU A 73 -1.99 9.67 -3.57
N ILE A 74 -1.74 8.36 -3.72
CA ILE A 74 -0.84 7.60 -2.84
C ILE A 74 0.57 8.21 -2.89
N LEU A 75 1.11 8.46 -4.08
CA LEU A 75 2.42 9.07 -4.26
C LEU A 75 2.44 10.49 -3.71
N ARG A 76 1.41 11.29 -3.99
CA ARG A 76 1.28 12.65 -3.43
C ARG A 76 1.31 12.64 -1.90
N LEU A 77 0.55 11.74 -1.27
CA LEU A 77 0.53 11.59 0.19
C LEU A 77 1.88 11.11 0.73
N TRP A 78 2.53 10.17 0.05
CA TRP A 78 3.87 9.71 0.40
C TRP A 78 4.87 10.87 0.41
N ILE A 79 4.91 11.66 -0.66
CA ILE A 79 5.80 12.83 -0.78
C ILE A 79 5.56 13.82 0.36
N ASN A 80 4.28 14.10 0.67
CA ASN A 80 3.92 15.02 1.75
C ASN A 80 4.36 14.53 3.14
N LEU A 81 4.47 13.21 3.34
CA LEU A 81 4.79 12.60 4.63
C LEU A 81 6.29 12.31 4.81
N PHE A 82 6.96 11.90 3.73
CA PHE A 82 8.31 11.32 3.79
C PHE A 82 9.34 12.04 2.90
N GLY A 83 8.90 12.94 2.01
CA GLY A 83 9.78 13.66 1.07
C GLY A 83 9.69 13.17 -0.38
N ASP A 84 10.27 13.94 -1.29
CA ASP A 84 10.19 13.75 -2.74
C ASP A 84 11.28 12.82 -3.31
N ASP A 85 12.27 12.41 -2.52
CA ASP A 85 13.27 11.43 -2.89
C ASP A 85 12.69 10.00 -2.88
N ILE A 86 11.86 9.70 -3.88
CA ILE A 86 11.19 8.41 -4.01
C ILE A 86 12.08 7.42 -4.77
N HIS A 87 12.44 6.34 -4.10
CA HIS A 87 12.91 5.12 -4.75
C HIS A 87 11.73 4.20 -5.09
N PHE A 88 11.84 3.46 -6.19
CA PHE A 88 10.92 2.38 -6.53
C PHE A 88 11.70 1.07 -6.60
N ASP A 89 11.29 0.09 -5.79
CA ASP A 89 11.83 -1.26 -5.85
C ASP A 89 11.62 -1.85 -7.27
N ARG A 90 12.64 -2.55 -7.78
CA ARG A 90 12.63 -3.22 -9.10
C ARG A 90 11.95 -4.59 -9.07
#